data_AF-A0A4V3CJF9-F1
#
_entry.id   AF-A0A4V3CJF9-F1
#
_cell.length_a   1.000
_cell.length_b   1.000
_cell.length_c   1.000
_cell.angle_alpha   90.00
_cell.angle_beta   90.00
_cell.angle_gamma   90.00
#
_symmetry.space_group_name_H-M   'P 1'
#
loop_
_entity.id
_entity.type
_entity.pdbx_description
1 polymer ?
#
loop_
_entity_poly.entity_id
_entity_poly.type
_entity_poly.pdbx_seq_one_letter_code
_entity_poly.pdbx_strand_id
1 'polypeptide(L)'
;MPKYFSIPQIKAAVEHLSAFDSKWVIPPLVFASNQVDLAPEYKPLNVLGSPDVYLDNFFSGALIGLQMRSGGNSLRPKFSELQSKGKVLDSTGIPIPGADYLVHQKVVLWGSGYSRNGYEAMINRGQLEKQPNTRSSFRLTAAFQPAFEAGLPVSFRFEMLLIWLFAFREIPDAVNSWSELWGNFKTTFLGGNDFPLAYRGRFSLQNPALPWPVDFLAQRPTNLDYQRALIPSVVVEPLDVNFWQRIRVALETEIQRGYEGLSAQERTELSRLVVSGLSGTKRVFLLGDPGTGKSTLARIVKMAFNQELEATRFFCIESEITDKSTESTLVGFTGLDGGWIPGVLTAEIDGRSLLNAEERLSDASVRNQVNLIILDEANRKDIEVLLARLQTSLDSLSTDPRDDSSKISIGRDGLRYVSPFTYIVMTGNSPKDDEGRVEQSRPFKRRPSLIRITNPLAKAISGMNVSEFSTVSQRIWERCASDSQGFSRSADIVAALHSEVAAMTVLHSILCCMNTFGLGVSYGLLRKLCVLIGNEWALGAASFSDAVDGALCGGISALTGVRTTVDGASLRAALLQVANLQAAFPRFYDFVSGTLAETSEYGTVVPHF
;
A
#
# COMPACT_ATOMS: atom_id res chain seq x y z
N MET A 1 39.81 -5.40 -0.30
CA MET A 1 38.35 -5.38 -0.40
C MET A 1 37.83 -4.25 0.48
N PRO A 2 36.95 -3.39 -0.04
CA PRO A 2 36.43 -2.22 0.67
C PRO A 2 35.84 -2.63 2.03
N LYS A 3 36.09 -1.82 3.07
CA LYS A 3 35.67 -2.11 4.44
C LYS A 3 34.54 -1.18 4.87
N TYR A 4 33.50 -1.73 5.46
CA TYR A 4 32.40 -0.97 6.06
C TYR A 4 32.16 -1.43 7.49
N PHE A 5 31.85 -0.50 8.40
CA PHE A 5 31.41 -0.89 9.74
C PHE A 5 30.07 -1.64 9.67
N SER A 6 29.94 -2.68 10.48
CA SER A 6 28.70 -3.45 10.62
C SER A 6 27.64 -2.64 11.37
N ILE A 7 26.37 -2.90 11.08
CA ILE A 7 25.25 -2.25 11.79
C ILE A 7 25.37 -2.42 13.33
N PRO A 8 25.74 -3.60 13.88
CA PRO A 8 25.99 -3.74 15.31
C PRO A 8 27.07 -2.80 15.86
N GLN A 9 28.18 -2.61 15.15
CA GLN A 9 29.23 -1.67 15.55
C GLN A 9 28.73 -0.22 15.57
N ILE A 10 27.95 0.17 14.55
CA ILE A 10 27.34 1.50 14.48
C ILE A 10 26.37 1.71 15.65
N LYS A 11 25.56 0.70 15.99
CA LYS A 11 24.66 0.75 17.16
C LYS A 11 25.44 0.94 18.46
N ALA A 12 26.50 0.17 18.67
CA ALA A 12 27.34 0.29 19.87
C ALA A 12 27.99 1.68 19.98
N ALA A 13 28.46 2.25 18.87
CA ALA A 13 29.00 3.60 18.84
C ALA A 13 27.92 4.65 19.17
N VAL A 14 26.72 4.52 18.61
CA VAL A 14 25.60 5.42 18.90
C VAL A 14 25.14 5.32 20.36
N GLU A 15 25.08 4.11 20.92
CA GLU A 15 24.77 3.89 22.33
C GLU A 15 25.79 4.58 23.24
N HIS A 16 27.09 4.46 22.93
CA HIS A 16 28.14 5.19 23.64
C HIS A 16 27.93 6.71 23.52
N LEU A 17 27.74 7.22 22.31
CA LEU A 17 27.53 8.64 22.05
C LEU A 17 26.27 9.19 22.74
N SER A 18 25.27 8.34 22.99
CA SER A 18 24.02 8.72 23.66
C SER A 18 24.22 9.24 25.10
N ALA A 19 25.33 8.90 25.75
CA ALA A 19 25.66 9.36 27.10
C ALA A 19 26.16 10.82 27.18
N PHE A 20 26.40 11.47 26.04
CA PHE A 20 26.99 12.81 25.97
C PHE A 20 26.03 13.83 25.37
N ASP A 21 26.27 15.12 25.62
CA ASP A 21 25.49 16.21 25.01
C ASP A 21 26.13 16.62 23.68
N SER A 22 25.34 16.61 22.61
CA SER A 22 25.84 16.90 21.26
C SER A 22 26.45 18.29 21.11
N LYS A 23 26.11 19.27 21.96
CA LYS A 23 26.72 20.62 21.95
C LYS A 23 28.20 20.62 22.31
N TRP A 24 28.65 19.60 23.04
CA TRP A 24 30.06 19.40 23.40
C TRP A 24 30.78 18.49 22.42
N VAL A 25 30.09 17.95 21.41
CA VAL A 25 30.69 17.05 20.41
C VAL A 25 30.70 17.69 19.03
N ILE A 26 29.52 18.07 18.50
CA ILE A 26 29.36 18.51 17.11
C ILE A 26 29.97 19.90 16.87
N PRO A 27 29.63 20.97 17.62
CA PRO A 27 30.26 22.28 17.39
C PRO A 27 31.78 22.29 17.61
N PRO A 28 32.33 21.68 18.68
CA PRO A 28 33.78 21.54 18.83
C PRO A 28 34.44 20.75 17.68
N LEU A 29 33.80 19.70 17.15
CA LEU A 29 34.31 18.97 15.99
C LEU A 29 34.42 19.86 14.76
N VAL A 30 33.42 20.70 14.50
CA VAL A 30 33.44 21.65 13.38
C VAL A 30 34.53 22.69 13.58
N PHE A 31 34.67 23.26 14.78
CA PHE A 31 35.72 24.23 15.08
C PHE A 31 37.12 23.63 14.98
N ALA A 32 37.34 22.43 15.53
CA ALA A 32 38.59 21.71 15.43
C ALA A 32 38.95 21.41 13.96
N SER A 33 37.96 20.98 13.16
CA SER A 33 38.13 20.72 11.73
C SER A 33 38.41 21.97 10.90
N ASN A 34 37.99 23.15 11.37
CA ASN A 34 38.29 24.44 10.74
C ASN A 34 39.52 25.14 11.34
N GLN A 35 40.31 24.45 12.17
CA GLN A 35 41.53 24.98 12.82
C GLN A 35 41.28 26.25 13.65
N VAL A 36 40.10 26.35 14.28
CA VAL A 36 39.81 27.43 15.22
C VAL A 36 40.59 27.18 16.51
N ASP A 37 41.55 28.05 16.80
CA ASP A 37 42.42 27.95 17.98
C ASP A 37 42.52 29.31 18.71
N LEU A 38 43.45 29.43 19.66
CA LEU A 38 43.82 30.65 20.36
C LEU A 38 44.50 31.68 19.43
N ALA A 39 44.92 31.27 18.23
CA ALA A 39 45.64 32.12 17.29
C ALA A 39 44.78 33.32 16.82
N PRO A 40 45.40 34.49 16.57
CA PRO A 40 44.68 35.70 16.18
C PRO A 40 44.14 35.68 14.74
N GLU A 41 44.67 34.84 13.86
CA GLU A 41 44.18 34.70 12.47
C GLU A 41 43.32 33.45 12.32
N TYR A 42 42.04 33.64 11.97
CA TYR A 42 41.15 32.57 11.54
C TYR A 42 41.44 32.22 10.07
N LYS A 43 41.95 31.02 9.81
CA LYS A 43 42.14 30.48 8.45
C LYS A 43 41.29 29.23 8.30
N PRO A 44 40.06 29.32 7.75
CA PRO A 44 39.26 28.13 7.54
C PRO A 44 40.02 27.19 6.61
N LEU A 45 40.04 25.90 6.95
CA LEU A 45 40.47 24.89 6.01
C LEU A 45 39.42 24.80 4.89
N ASN A 46 39.69 25.44 3.75
CA ASN A 46 38.84 25.40 2.54
C ASN A 46 38.73 24.00 1.89
N VAL A 47 39.13 22.92 2.58
CA VAL A 47 39.28 21.57 2.01
C VAL A 47 37.92 20.97 1.57
N LEU A 48 36.82 21.34 2.24
CA LEU A 48 35.47 20.77 1.97
C LEU A 48 34.35 21.82 1.81
N GLY A 49 34.69 23.10 1.72
CA GLY A 49 33.70 24.18 1.60
C GLY A 49 33.16 24.67 2.96
N SER A 50 31.86 24.98 3.03
CA SER A 50 31.25 25.54 4.24
C SER A 50 31.08 24.49 5.35
N PRO A 51 30.92 24.89 6.63
CA PRO A 51 30.65 23.95 7.71
C PRO A 51 29.37 23.11 7.52
N ASP A 52 28.37 23.63 6.80
CA ASP A 52 27.18 22.86 6.42
C ASP A 52 27.55 21.70 5.48
N VAL A 53 28.37 21.96 4.45
CA VAL A 53 28.87 20.91 3.54
C VAL A 53 29.70 19.89 4.30
N TYR A 54 30.53 20.33 5.25
CA TYR A 54 31.28 19.42 6.13
C TYR A 54 30.34 18.52 6.93
N LEU A 55 29.29 19.07 7.56
CA LEU A 55 28.35 18.27 8.33
C LEU A 55 27.48 17.36 7.46
N ASP A 56 27.12 17.76 6.24
CA ASP A 56 26.39 16.93 5.30
C ASP A 56 27.13 15.63 4.96
N ASN A 57 28.46 15.63 5.05
CA ASN A 57 29.27 14.43 4.83
C ASN A 57 29.06 13.34 5.90
N PHE A 58 28.59 13.70 7.10
CA PHE A 58 28.54 12.80 8.27
C PHE A 58 27.19 12.76 8.99
N PHE A 59 26.38 13.80 8.83
CA PHE A 59 25.16 14.03 9.60
C PHE A 59 23.95 14.36 8.71
N SER A 60 23.94 13.86 7.47
CA SER A 60 22.81 14.03 6.55
C SER A 60 21.97 12.75 6.45
N GLY A 61 20.65 12.89 6.45
CA GLY A 61 19.70 11.80 6.19
C GLY A 61 19.90 11.18 4.80
N ALA A 62 20.43 11.95 3.85
CA ALA A 62 20.76 11.46 2.51
C ALA A 62 21.80 10.32 2.55
N LEU A 63 22.65 10.25 3.59
CA LEU A 63 23.63 9.18 3.78
C LEU A 63 23.01 7.79 3.91
N ILE A 64 21.73 7.71 4.28
CA ILE A 64 20.94 6.48 4.33
C ILE A 64 19.67 6.59 3.49
N GLY A 65 19.64 7.49 2.51
CA GLY A 65 18.52 7.63 1.57
C GLY A 65 17.24 8.24 2.13
N LEU A 66 17.30 8.95 3.27
CA LEU A 66 16.16 9.72 3.76
C LEU A 66 16.02 11.02 2.97
N GLN A 67 14.79 11.31 2.57
CA GLN A 67 14.44 12.52 1.83
C GLN A 67 14.55 13.76 2.70
N MET A 68 14.84 14.89 2.06
CA MET A 68 14.90 16.18 2.71
C MET A 68 13.51 16.54 3.25
N ARG A 69 13.45 16.95 4.52
CA ARG A 69 12.24 17.51 5.10
C ARG A 69 12.21 19.02 4.85
N SER A 70 11.03 19.65 4.87
CA SER A 70 10.93 21.11 4.69
C SER A 70 11.84 21.86 5.69
N GLY A 71 12.94 22.44 5.19
CA GLY A 71 13.90 23.23 5.96
C GLY A 71 15.23 22.55 6.36
N GLY A 72 15.39 21.22 6.21
CA GLY A 72 16.66 20.54 6.51
C GLY A 72 16.60 19.01 6.49
N ASN A 73 17.77 18.35 6.53
CA ASN A 73 17.90 16.89 6.42
C ASN A 73 18.90 16.30 7.42
N SER A 74 18.99 16.84 8.64
CA SER A 74 20.00 16.35 9.61
C SER A 74 19.67 14.97 10.15
N LEU A 75 20.68 14.12 10.26
CA LEU A 75 20.65 12.80 10.87
C LEU A 75 21.80 12.69 11.84
N ARG A 76 21.52 12.35 13.11
CA ARG A 76 22.57 12.22 14.13
C ARG A 76 22.23 11.16 15.18
N PRO A 77 23.23 10.66 15.92
CA PRO A 77 23.01 9.82 17.10
C PRO A 77 22.04 10.49 18.08
N LYS A 78 21.26 9.68 18.81
CA LYS A 78 20.39 10.16 19.89
C LYS A 78 21.22 10.50 21.14
N PHE A 79 21.93 11.62 21.09
CA PHE A 79 22.67 12.20 22.22
C PHE A 79 21.76 12.46 23.43
N SER A 80 22.36 12.62 24.61
CA SER A 80 21.66 12.69 25.91
C SER A 80 20.57 13.75 25.96
N GLU A 81 20.77 14.91 25.33
CA GLU A 81 19.80 16.01 25.30
C GLU A 81 18.56 15.70 24.44
N LEU A 82 18.62 14.65 23.62
CA LEU A 82 17.52 14.16 22.78
C LEU A 82 16.85 12.91 23.37
N GLN A 83 17.38 12.33 24.45
CA GLN A 83 16.80 11.12 25.05
C GLN A 83 15.39 11.37 25.63
N SER A 84 15.09 12.60 26.07
CA SER A 84 13.76 13.04 26.51
C SER A 84 12.82 13.41 25.37
N LYS A 85 13.36 13.75 24.19
CA LYS A 85 12.61 14.11 22.97
C LYS A 85 12.53 12.89 22.05
N GLY A 86 11.62 11.98 22.35
CA GLY A 86 11.41 10.76 21.57
C GLY A 86 11.21 9.51 22.41
N LYS A 87 10.70 9.62 23.64
CA LYS A 87 9.92 8.55 24.23
C LYS A 87 8.49 8.74 23.75
N VAL A 88 8.07 7.98 22.74
CA VAL A 88 6.64 7.71 22.60
C VAL A 88 6.34 6.72 23.73
N LEU A 89 5.69 7.23 24.76
CA LEU A 89 5.16 6.41 25.84
C LEU A 89 3.80 5.92 25.36
N ASP A 90 3.46 4.66 25.63
CA ASP A 90 2.08 4.24 25.50
C ASP A 90 1.18 4.96 26.53
N SER A 91 -0.12 4.72 26.46
CA SER A 91 -1.11 5.28 27.39
C SER A 91 -0.88 4.89 28.86
N THR A 92 0.05 3.97 29.14
CA THR A 92 0.43 3.49 30.47
C THR A 92 1.78 4.04 30.94
N GLY A 93 2.44 4.89 30.15
CA GLY A 93 3.73 5.48 30.48
C GLY A 93 4.92 4.57 30.22
N ILE A 94 4.73 3.46 29.48
CA ILE A 94 5.80 2.52 29.12
C ILE A 94 6.39 2.94 27.77
N PRO A 95 7.73 3.01 27.62
CA PRO A 95 8.37 3.26 26.34
C PRO A 95 7.98 2.18 25.32
N ILE A 96 7.43 2.58 24.17
CA ILE A 96 7.09 1.64 23.09
C ILE A 96 8.39 0.95 22.59
N PRO A 97 8.45 -0.40 22.49
CA PRO A 97 9.61 -1.11 21.95
C PRO A 97 9.89 -0.73 20.49
N GLY A 98 11.16 -0.51 20.14
CA GLY A 98 11.59 -0.06 18.79
C GLY A 98 12.31 1.30 18.77
N ALA A 99 13.03 1.65 19.84
CA ALA A 99 13.69 2.94 19.99
C ALA A 99 14.68 3.21 18.84
N ASP A 100 14.48 4.33 18.14
CA ASP A 100 15.46 4.78 17.16
C ASP A 100 16.81 5.06 17.84
N TYR A 101 17.87 4.59 17.20
CA TYR A 101 19.25 4.93 17.52
C TYR A 101 19.57 6.35 17.02
N LEU A 102 18.93 6.76 15.94
CA LEU A 102 19.17 8.03 15.26
C LEU A 102 17.98 8.96 15.37
N VAL A 103 18.25 10.26 15.18
CA VAL A 103 17.23 11.29 15.13
C VAL A 103 17.34 12.00 13.78
N HIS A 104 16.25 11.96 13.00
CA HIS A 104 16.12 12.70 11.72
C HIS A 104 15.33 13.99 11.93
N GLN A 105 15.97 15.13 11.66
CA GLN A 105 15.47 16.47 12.02
C GLN A 105 15.58 17.47 10.87
N LYS A 106 14.59 18.38 10.81
CA LYS A 106 14.59 19.57 9.93
C LYS A 106 15.64 20.61 10.32
N VAL A 107 16.29 20.46 11.47
CA VAL A 107 17.25 21.42 12.02
C VAL A 107 18.55 21.37 11.21
N VAL A 108 19.05 22.53 10.77
CA VAL A 108 20.42 22.61 10.23
C VAL A 108 21.39 22.57 11.41
N LEU A 109 22.32 21.63 11.45
CA LEU A 109 23.22 21.47 12.60
C LEU A 109 24.22 22.63 12.73
N TRP A 110 24.44 23.37 11.64
CA TRP A 110 25.17 24.62 11.59
C TRP A 110 24.27 25.77 11.09
N GLY A 111 24.51 27.01 11.50
CA GLY A 111 23.68 28.18 11.14
C GLY A 111 22.28 28.30 11.77
N SER A 112 21.64 27.22 12.25
CA SER A 112 20.33 27.30 12.94
C SER A 112 20.44 27.72 14.42
N GLY A 113 19.31 27.93 15.10
CA GLY A 113 19.23 28.15 16.55
C GLY A 113 20.01 27.13 17.41
N TYR A 114 20.23 25.92 16.93
CA TYR A 114 21.06 24.91 17.61
C TYR A 114 22.53 25.34 17.71
N SER A 115 23.17 25.66 16.58
CA SER A 115 24.55 26.18 16.59
C SER A 115 24.61 27.60 17.15
N ARG A 116 23.61 28.45 16.83
CA ARG A 116 23.53 29.85 17.27
C ARG A 116 23.49 30.02 18.76
N ASN A 117 22.58 29.32 19.42
CA ASN A 117 22.52 29.34 20.87
C ASN A 117 23.79 28.72 21.47
N GLY A 118 24.41 27.74 20.78
CA GLY A 118 25.67 27.12 21.17
C GLY A 118 26.85 28.10 21.21
N TYR A 119 27.15 28.77 20.09
CA TYR A 119 28.27 29.71 20.05
C TYR A 119 27.97 31.02 20.80
N GLU A 120 26.74 31.52 20.79
CA GLU A 120 26.37 32.67 21.63
C GLU A 120 26.53 32.34 23.13
N ALA A 121 26.18 31.12 23.55
CA ALA A 121 26.44 30.67 24.92
C ALA A 121 27.94 30.54 25.22
N MET A 122 28.75 30.05 24.28
CA MET A 122 30.21 29.99 24.44
C MET A 122 30.83 31.41 24.51
N ILE A 123 30.34 32.35 23.71
CA ILE A 123 30.75 33.78 23.76
C ILE A 123 30.39 34.39 25.11
N ASN A 124 29.15 34.21 25.57
CA ASN A 124 28.68 34.75 26.86
C ASN A 124 29.44 34.16 28.06
N ARG A 125 29.96 32.93 27.93
CA ARG A 125 30.82 32.30 28.93
C ARG A 125 32.30 32.66 28.78
N GLY A 126 32.65 33.53 27.83
CA GLY A 126 34.02 33.94 27.56
C GLY A 126 34.91 32.83 27.02
N GLN A 127 34.35 31.76 26.43
CA GLN A 127 35.08 30.62 25.85
C GLN A 127 35.44 30.86 24.39
N LEU A 128 34.71 31.74 23.73
CA LEU A 128 34.84 32.07 22.31
C LEU A 128 34.78 33.59 22.15
N GLU A 129 35.59 34.14 21.27
CA GLU A 129 35.55 35.54 20.89
C GLU A 129 35.20 35.66 19.40
N LYS A 130 34.39 36.66 19.08
CA LYS A 130 34.07 37.01 17.70
C LYS A 130 35.01 38.12 17.25
N GLN A 131 35.67 37.94 16.11
CA GLN A 131 36.55 38.98 15.60
C GLN A 131 35.76 40.23 15.20
N PRO A 132 36.29 41.45 15.44
CA PRO A 132 35.66 42.68 15.00
C PRO A 132 35.39 42.68 13.49
N ASN A 133 34.23 43.19 13.08
CA ASN A 133 33.82 43.39 11.68
C ASN A 133 33.66 42.12 10.82
N THR A 134 33.67 40.91 11.40
CA THR A 134 33.37 39.68 10.67
C THR A 134 32.18 38.96 11.30
N ARG A 135 31.29 38.40 10.47
CA ARG A 135 30.12 37.65 10.96
C ARG A 135 30.44 36.21 11.33
N SER A 136 31.57 35.68 10.86
CA SER A 136 31.87 34.24 10.81
C SER A 136 33.29 33.84 11.28
N SER A 137 34.09 34.79 11.80
CA SER A 137 35.44 34.47 12.30
C SER A 137 35.44 34.41 13.82
N PHE A 138 35.79 33.24 14.34
CA PHE A 138 35.83 32.95 15.77
C PHE A 138 37.26 32.66 16.22
N ARG A 139 37.56 33.00 17.47
CA ARG A 139 38.82 32.69 18.16
C ARG A 139 38.50 32.03 19.50
N LEU A 140 39.22 30.98 19.86
CA LEU A 140 39.11 30.41 21.21
C LEU A 140 39.72 31.35 22.24
N THR A 141 39.22 31.31 23.46
CA THR A 141 39.92 31.89 24.61
C THR A 141 40.59 30.78 25.45
N ALA A 142 41.45 31.17 26.39
CA ALA A 142 42.04 30.24 27.34
C ALA A 142 40.99 29.50 28.21
N ALA A 143 39.76 30.02 28.31
CA ALA A 143 38.68 29.39 29.07
C ALA A 143 38.01 28.22 28.31
N PHE A 144 38.24 28.07 27.01
CA PHE A 144 37.60 27.02 26.22
C PHE A 144 38.01 25.61 26.65
N GLN A 145 39.32 25.30 26.66
CA GLN A 145 39.79 23.94 26.87
C GLN A 145 39.32 23.35 28.22
N PRO A 146 39.45 24.05 29.36
CA PRO A 146 38.95 23.53 30.64
C PRO A 146 37.44 23.27 30.61
N ALA A 147 36.66 24.13 29.95
CA ALA A 147 35.22 23.96 29.84
C ALA A 147 34.82 22.82 28.90
N PHE A 148 35.53 22.65 27.78
CA PHE A 148 35.34 21.56 26.85
C PHE A 148 35.62 20.20 27.51
N GLU A 149 36.72 20.10 28.25
CA GLU A 149 37.09 18.88 28.96
C GLU A 149 36.17 18.57 30.16
N ALA A 150 35.56 19.58 30.77
CA ALA A 150 34.52 19.40 31.79
C ALA A 150 33.16 18.99 31.18
N GLY A 151 32.80 19.57 30.03
CA GLY A 151 31.54 19.29 29.34
C GLY A 151 31.51 17.96 28.59
N LEU A 152 32.68 17.49 28.14
CA LEU A 152 32.88 16.19 27.52
C LEU A 152 33.82 15.38 28.41
N PRO A 153 33.32 14.50 29.29
CA PRO A 153 34.15 13.84 30.30
C PRO A 153 35.10 12.80 29.69
N VAL A 154 36.07 12.33 30.46
CA VAL A 154 37.11 11.36 30.04
C VAL A 154 36.55 9.99 29.61
N SER A 155 35.31 9.69 29.97
CA SER A 155 34.59 8.51 29.48
C SER A 155 34.24 8.59 27.99
N PHE A 156 34.25 9.78 27.39
CA PHE A 156 34.12 9.94 25.94
C PHE A 156 35.27 9.21 25.22
N ARG A 157 34.94 8.49 24.15
CA ARG A 157 35.89 7.70 23.36
C ARG A 157 35.84 8.23 21.94
N PHE A 158 36.95 8.80 21.48
CA PHE A 158 37.01 9.41 20.16
C PHE A 158 36.85 8.36 19.05
N GLU A 159 37.30 7.14 19.29
CA GLU A 159 37.10 5.98 18.42
C GLU A 159 35.62 5.73 18.11
N MET A 160 34.72 5.90 19.09
CA MET A 160 33.27 5.74 18.86
C MET A 160 32.71 6.87 17.98
N LEU A 161 33.27 8.08 18.07
CA LEU A 161 32.95 9.15 17.13
C LEU A 161 33.52 8.87 15.73
N LEU A 162 34.72 8.29 15.62
CA LEU A 162 35.27 7.86 14.33
C LEU A 162 34.41 6.77 13.67
N ILE A 163 33.87 5.82 14.44
CA ILE A 163 32.90 4.84 13.92
C ILE A 163 31.70 5.57 13.31
N TRP A 164 31.14 6.57 14.01
CA TRP A 164 30.03 7.37 13.48
C TRP A 164 30.40 8.12 12.18
N LEU A 165 31.55 8.80 12.15
CA LEU A 165 32.00 9.58 10.98
C LEU A 165 32.22 8.69 9.75
N PHE A 166 32.45 7.39 9.93
CA PHE A 166 32.56 6.41 8.84
C PHE A 166 31.39 5.43 8.78
N ALA A 167 30.30 5.63 9.54
CA ALA A 167 29.20 4.68 9.66
C ALA A 167 28.54 4.33 8.32
N PHE A 168 28.50 5.27 7.39
CA PHE A 168 27.85 5.10 6.08
C PHE A 168 28.84 5.23 4.91
N ARG A 169 30.15 5.19 5.19
CA ARG A 169 31.23 5.43 4.24
C ARG A 169 32.16 4.24 4.14
N GLU A 170 32.82 4.14 3.00
CA GLU A 170 33.88 3.17 2.78
C GLU A 170 35.15 3.54 3.56
N ILE A 171 35.75 2.53 4.19
CA ILE A 171 37.08 2.59 4.78
C ILE A 171 38.04 1.94 3.80
N PRO A 172 39.14 2.62 3.40
CA PRO A 172 40.12 2.06 2.49
C PRO A 172 40.75 0.78 3.04
N ASP A 173 41.01 -0.18 2.16
CA ASP A 173 41.61 -1.48 2.49
C ASP A 173 42.88 -1.38 3.33
N ALA A 174 43.70 -0.37 3.04
CA ALA A 174 44.98 -0.11 3.70
C ALA A 174 44.84 0.26 5.19
N VAL A 175 43.65 0.63 5.65
CA VAL A 175 43.37 0.99 7.04
C VAL A 175 43.09 -0.28 7.86
N ASN A 176 43.97 -0.58 8.81
CA ASN A 176 43.94 -1.77 9.68
C ASN A 176 44.07 -1.42 11.18
N SER A 177 43.98 -0.14 11.53
CA SER A 177 44.08 0.33 12.92
C SER A 177 43.39 1.68 13.11
N TRP A 178 43.11 2.05 14.36
CA TRP A 178 42.56 3.37 14.71
C TRP A 178 43.47 4.52 14.29
N SER A 179 44.79 4.34 14.39
CA SER A 179 45.78 5.35 13.97
C SER A 179 45.72 5.59 12.46
N GLU A 180 45.58 4.53 11.68
CA GLU A 180 45.45 4.63 10.21
C GLU A 180 44.09 5.22 9.82
N LEU A 181 43.00 4.89 10.52
CA LEU A 181 41.68 5.49 10.27
C LEU A 181 41.69 6.99 10.60
N TRP A 182 42.33 7.38 11.71
CA TRP A 182 42.54 8.78 12.05
C TRP A 182 43.40 9.49 11.01
N GLY A 183 44.50 8.87 10.57
CA GLY A 183 45.35 9.40 9.50
C GLY A 183 44.60 9.59 8.18
N ASN A 184 43.73 8.64 7.83
CA ASN A 184 42.85 8.75 6.67
C ASN A 184 41.87 9.93 6.83
N PHE A 185 41.20 10.04 7.98
CA PHE A 185 40.31 11.15 8.27
C PHE A 185 41.00 12.52 8.14
N LYS A 186 42.21 12.65 8.73
CA LYS A 186 43.00 13.88 8.62
C LYS A 186 43.30 14.25 7.18
N THR A 187 43.76 13.28 6.39
CA THR A 187 44.12 13.50 4.99
C THR A 187 42.90 13.89 4.15
N THR A 188 41.79 13.19 4.33
CA THR A 188 40.58 13.39 3.53
C THR A 188 39.80 14.64 3.93
N PHE A 189 39.70 14.94 5.23
CA PHE A 189 38.79 15.98 5.72
C PHE A 189 39.47 17.18 6.39
N LEU A 190 40.73 17.07 6.79
CA LEU A 190 41.47 18.14 7.50
C LEU A 190 42.70 18.66 6.71
N GLY A 191 42.86 18.27 5.44
CA GLY A 191 44.01 18.65 4.63
C GLY A 191 45.35 18.16 5.19
N GLY A 192 45.34 17.05 5.93
CA GLY A 192 46.52 16.44 6.57
C GLY A 192 46.85 16.97 7.96
N ASN A 193 46.13 17.97 8.47
CA ASN A 193 46.39 18.57 9.77
C ASN A 193 45.81 17.73 10.92
N ASP A 194 46.47 17.76 12.09
CA ASP A 194 45.84 17.34 13.34
C ASP A 194 44.88 18.42 13.86
N PHE A 195 44.03 18.06 14.82
CA PHE A 195 43.23 19.06 15.54
C PHE A 195 44.13 19.99 16.38
N PRO A 196 43.72 21.24 16.63
CA PRO A 196 44.43 22.14 17.55
C PRO A 196 44.54 21.57 18.98
N LEU A 197 45.56 22.01 19.72
CA LEU A 197 45.89 21.47 21.05
C LEU A 197 44.70 21.52 22.02
N ALA A 198 43.90 22.60 21.96
CA ALA A 198 42.74 22.81 22.82
C ALA A 198 41.66 21.71 22.74
N TYR A 199 41.63 20.91 21.67
CA TYR A 199 40.65 19.83 21.49
C TYR A 199 41.22 18.43 21.77
N ARG A 200 42.56 18.27 21.76
CA ARG A 200 43.22 16.95 21.81
C ARG A 200 43.02 16.24 23.15
N GLY A 201 42.63 16.94 24.21
CA GLY A 201 42.26 16.30 25.48
C GLY A 201 41.07 15.33 25.35
N ARG A 202 40.24 15.45 24.30
CA ARG A 202 39.10 14.54 24.04
C ARG A 202 39.02 14.01 22.62
N PHE A 203 39.47 14.77 21.63
CA PHE A 203 39.57 14.31 20.24
C PHE A 203 40.96 13.73 19.95
N SER A 204 41.28 12.66 20.67
CA SER A 204 42.49 11.87 20.47
C SER A 204 42.17 10.40 20.70
N LEU A 205 42.93 9.51 20.06
CA LEU A 205 42.89 8.09 20.37
C LEU A 205 43.30 7.86 21.82
N GLN A 206 42.58 7.02 22.55
CA GLN A 206 42.85 6.76 23.95
C GLN A 206 43.92 5.67 24.15
N ASN A 207 44.47 5.59 25.36
CA ASN A 207 45.40 4.55 25.76
C ASN A 207 44.93 3.88 27.08
N PRO A 208 44.58 2.57 27.07
CA PRO A 208 44.56 1.68 25.91
C PRO A 208 43.43 2.05 24.94
N ALA A 209 43.70 1.93 23.65
CA ALA A 209 42.70 2.14 22.60
C ALA A 209 41.63 1.04 22.66
N LEU A 210 40.44 1.32 22.12
CA LEU A 210 39.48 0.25 21.84
C LEU A 210 40.10 -0.80 20.91
N PRO A 211 39.75 -2.08 21.03
CA PRO A 211 40.16 -3.08 20.05
C PRO A 211 39.74 -2.64 18.63
N TRP A 212 40.63 -2.81 17.66
CA TRP A 212 40.27 -2.61 16.26
C TRP A 212 39.23 -3.67 15.86
N PRO A 213 38.12 -3.30 15.20
CA PRO A 213 37.09 -4.28 14.90
C PRO A 213 37.55 -5.35 13.91
N VAL A 214 36.95 -6.53 13.95
CA VAL A 214 37.34 -7.67 13.09
C VAL A 214 36.26 -8.05 12.08
N ASP A 215 35.02 -7.62 12.31
CA ASP A 215 33.81 -7.94 11.55
C ASP A 215 33.42 -6.83 10.55
N PHE A 216 34.38 -6.38 9.74
CA PHE A 216 34.08 -5.45 8.65
C PHE A 216 33.26 -6.14 7.55
N LEU A 217 32.27 -5.41 7.01
CA LEU A 217 31.51 -5.85 5.85
C LEU A 217 32.29 -5.51 4.58
N ALA A 218 32.29 -6.44 3.61
CA ALA A 218 32.88 -6.24 2.29
C ALA A 218 32.00 -5.39 1.35
N GLN A 219 30.75 -5.15 1.72
CA GLN A 219 29.79 -4.37 0.96
C GLN A 219 29.00 -3.48 1.92
N ARG A 220 28.68 -2.27 1.45
CA ARG A 220 27.84 -1.33 2.19
C ARG A 220 26.43 -1.90 2.34
N PRO A 221 25.86 -1.96 3.56
CA PRO A 221 24.43 -2.20 3.76
C PRO A 221 23.56 -1.29 2.90
N THR A 222 22.37 -1.77 2.51
CA THR A 222 21.45 -0.94 1.73
C THR A 222 20.90 0.19 2.60
N ASN A 223 20.40 1.25 1.97
CA ASN A 223 19.74 2.35 2.69
C ASN A 223 18.58 1.83 3.55
N LEU A 224 17.82 0.85 3.04
CA LEU A 224 16.71 0.25 3.76
C LEU A 224 17.19 -0.56 4.98
N ASP A 225 18.32 -1.28 4.86
CA ASP A 225 18.90 -2.00 6.01
C ASP A 225 19.31 -1.04 7.14
N TYR A 226 19.96 0.08 6.78
CA TYR A 226 20.29 1.11 7.75
C TYR A 226 19.05 1.72 8.40
N GLN A 227 18.04 2.09 7.62
CA GLN A 227 16.82 2.70 8.17
C GLN A 227 16.08 1.71 9.09
N ARG A 228 15.90 0.45 8.67
CA ARG A 228 15.28 -0.61 9.50
C ARG A 228 15.99 -0.81 10.82
N ALA A 229 17.32 -0.81 10.80
CA ALA A 229 18.09 -1.12 12.00
C ALA A 229 18.30 0.08 12.93
N LEU A 230 18.43 1.29 12.39
CA LEU A 230 18.89 2.47 13.12
C LEU A 230 17.80 3.52 13.37
N ILE A 231 16.77 3.59 12.52
CA ILE A 231 15.66 4.54 12.65
C ILE A 231 14.33 3.94 12.16
N PRO A 232 13.91 2.79 12.73
CA PRO A 232 12.71 2.08 12.28
C PRO A 232 11.46 2.95 12.31
N SER A 233 11.36 3.99 13.16
CA SER A 233 10.18 4.86 13.28
C SER A 233 9.91 5.76 12.07
N VAL A 234 10.83 5.85 11.11
CA VAL A 234 10.61 6.60 9.86
C VAL A 234 10.60 5.72 8.62
N VAL A 235 10.85 4.41 8.76
CA VAL A 235 10.91 3.47 7.64
C VAL A 235 9.53 3.29 7.04
N VAL A 236 9.42 3.55 5.74
CA VAL A 236 8.28 3.16 4.93
C VAL A 236 8.73 2.05 3.98
N GLU A 237 8.13 0.87 4.11
CA GLU A 237 8.41 -0.29 3.29
C GLU A 237 7.80 -0.10 1.89
N PRO A 238 8.63 0.10 0.84
CA PRO A 238 8.11 0.33 -0.50
C PRO A 238 7.42 -0.92 -1.05
N LEU A 239 6.43 -0.69 -1.92
CA LEU A 239 5.83 -1.73 -2.75
C LEU A 239 6.59 -1.79 -4.07
N ASP A 240 7.68 -2.55 -4.09
CA ASP A 240 8.63 -2.64 -5.20
C ASP A 240 8.10 -3.45 -6.40
N VAL A 241 8.88 -3.50 -7.47
CA VAL A 241 8.53 -4.25 -8.69
C VAL A 241 8.30 -5.74 -8.38
N ASN A 242 9.08 -6.30 -7.44
CA ASN A 242 8.94 -7.70 -7.05
C ASN A 242 7.63 -7.96 -6.32
N PHE A 243 7.18 -7.05 -5.44
CA PHE A 243 5.87 -7.12 -4.79
C PHE A 243 4.76 -7.20 -5.82
N TRP A 244 4.74 -6.28 -6.79
CA TRP A 244 3.71 -6.28 -7.84
C TRP A 244 3.75 -7.51 -8.73
N GLN A 245 4.94 -8.03 -8.99
CA GLN A 245 5.10 -9.28 -9.73
C GLN A 245 4.50 -10.47 -8.96
N ARG A 246 4.69 -10.54 -7.64
CA ARG A 246 4.07 -11.59 -6.82
C ARG A 246 2.55 -11.45 -6.76
N ILE A 247 2.04 -10.23 -6.57
CA ILE A 247 0.59 -9.94 -6.65
C ILE A 247 0.01 -10.40 -7.99
N ARG A 248 0.72 -10.19 -9.11
CA ARG A 248 0.27 -10.65 -10.43
C ARG A 248 0.15 -12.17 -10.50
N VAL A 249 1.14 -12.89 -9.99
CA VAL A 249 1.15 -14.37 -9.98
C VAL A 249 0.05 -14.92 -9.06
N ALA A 250 -0.12 -14.33 -7.88
CA ALA A 250 -1.21 -14.66 -6.95
C ALA A 250 -2.58 -14.40 -7.60
N LEU A 251 -2.75 -13.24 -8.25
CA LEU A 251 -3.96 -12.88 -8.96
C LEU A 251 -4.27 -13.83 -10.12
N GLU A 252 -3.28 -14.20 -10.93
CA GLU A 252 -3.45 -15.17 -12.03
C GLU A 252 -3.91 -16.54 -11.51
N THR A 253 -3.32 -16.99 -10.40
CA THR A 253 -3.69 -18.23 -9.73
C THR A 253 -5.13 -18.18 -9.20
N GLU A 254 -5.50 -17.09 -8.54
CA GLU A 254 -6.86 -16.91 -8.02
C GLU A 254 -7.90 -16.68 -9.13
N ILE A 255 -7.54 -16.04 -10.25
CA ILE A 255 -8.40 -15.97 -11.44
C ILE A 255 -8.61 -17.37 -12.01
N GLN A 256 -7.57 -18.20 -12.11
CA GLN A 256 -7.73 -19.58 -12.56
C GLN A 256 -8.66 -20.39 -11.64
N ARG A 257 -8.63 -20.12 -10.33
CA ARG A 257 -9.50 -20.78 -9.34
C ARG A 257 -10.90 -20.19 -9.25
N GLY A 258 -11.09 -18.91 -9.57
CA GLY A 258 -12.34 -18.18 -9.33
C GLY A 258 -13.12 -17.83 -10.59
N TYR A 259 -12.49 -17.87 -11.76
CA TYR A 259 -13.07 -17.44 -13.04
C TYR A 259 -13.01 -18.56 -14.08
N GLU A 260 -14.19 -19.03 -14.49
CA GLU A 260 -14.33 -20.06 -15.53
C GLU A 260 -14.41 -19.43 -16.93
N GLY A 261 -13.96 -20.17 -17.94
CA GLY A 261 -14.09 -19.78 -19.36
C GLY A 261 -13.01 -18.84 -19.90
N LEU A 262 -12.03 -18.43 -19.07
CA LEU A 262 -10.85 -17.70 -19.55
C LEU A 262 -9.72 -18.67 -19.94
N SER A 263 -9.15 -18.49 -21.12
CA SER A 263 -7.90 -19.16 -21.54
C SER A 263 -6.71 -18.69 -20.68
N ALA A 264 -5.61 -19.45 -20.68
CA ALA A 264 -4.40 -19.07 -19.94
C ALA A 264 -3.91 -17.67 -20.32
N GLN A 265 -3.86 -17.36 -21.62
CA GLN A 265 -3.45 -16.04 -22.12
C GLN A 265 -4.37 -14.91 -21.63
N GLU A 266 -5.69 -15.12 -21.63
CA GLU A 266 -6.64 -14.12 -21.12
C GLU A 266 -6.49 -13.90 -19.61
N ARG A 267 -6.18 -14.94 -18.83
CA ARG A 267 -5.89 -14.81 -17.39
C ARG A 267 -4.62 -14.03 -17.13
N THR A 268 -3.54 -14.34 -17.87
CA THR A 268 -2.27 -13.60 -17.79
C THR A 268 -2.48 -12.13 -18.16
N GLU A 269 -3.25 -11.85 -19.21
CA GLU A 269 -3.52 -10.48 -19.64
C GLU A 269 -4.40 -9.71 -18.65
N LEU A 270 -5.47 -10.33 -18.13
CA LEU A 270 -6.35 -9.71 -17.15
C LEU A 270 -5.61 -9.39 -15.85
N SER A 271 -4.83 -10.33 -15.32
CA SER A 271 -4.00 -10.10 -14.13
C SER A 271 -2.97 -8.99 -14.36
N ARG A 272 -2.33 -8.96 -15.54
CA ARG A 272 -1.40 -7.89 -15.93
C ARG A 272 -2.07 -6.52 -15.97
N LEU A 273 -3.25 -6.41 -16.58
CA LEU A 273 -4.00 -5.14 -16.67
C LEU A 273 -4.40 -4.62 -15.29
N VAL A 274 -4.91 -5.50 -14.41
CA VAL A 274 -5.29 -5.13 -13.04
C VAL A 274 -4.07 -4.66 -12.25
N VAL A 275 -2.98 -5.44 -12.23
CA VAL A 275 -1.77 -5.08 -11.50
C VAL A 275 -1.16 -3.79 -12.03
N SER A 276 -1.02 -3.64 -13.35
CA SER A 276 -0.50 -2.42 -13.96
C SER A 276 -1.37 -1.20 -13.64
N GLY A 277 -2.69 -1.38 -13.56
CA GLY A 277 -3.60 -0.31 -13.20
C GLY A 277 -3.47 0.11 -11.74
N LEU A 278 -3.39 -0.85 -10.82
CA LEU A 278 -3.18 -0.57 -9.39
C LEU A 278 -1.79 0.03 -9.12
N SER A 279 -0.73 -0.53 -9.69
CA SER A 279 0.63 -0.03 -9.49
C SER A 279 0.86 1.34 -10.14
N GLY A 280 0.21 1.61 -11.28
CA GLY A 280 0.39 2.85 -12.04
C GLY A 280 -0.53 3.99 -11.62
N THR A 281 -1.79 3.71 -11.30
CA THR A 281 -2.83 4.74 -11.08
C THR A 281 -3.50 4.68 -9.72
N LYS A 282 -3.11 3.70 -8.88
CA LYS A 282 -3.76 3.32 -7.62
C LYS A 282 -5.23 2.88 -7.75
N ARG A 283 -5.80 2.91 -8.96
CA ARG A 283 -7.24 2.76 -9.17
C ARG A 283 -7.53 1.91 -10.40
N VAL A 284 -8.36 0.88 -10.24
CA VAL A 284 -8.88 0.09 -11.35
C VAL A 284 -10.39 0.23 -11.37
N PHE A 285 -10.96 0.39 -12.56
CA PHE A 285 -12.40 0.35 -12.77
C PHE A 285 -12.75 -0.80 -13.71
N LEU A 286 -13.35 -1.84 -13.14
CA LEU A 286 -13.89 -2.99 -13.84
C LEU A 286 -15.26 -2.61 -14.42
N LEU A 287 -15.35 -2.51 -15.74
CA LEU A 287 -16.59 -2.20 -16.48
C LEU A 287 -17.02 -3.38 -17.32
N GLY A 288 -18.33 -3.61 -17.45
CA GLY A 288 -18.86 -4.68 -18.28
C GLY A 288 -20.33 -4.92 -17.95
N ASP A 289 -20.98 -5.78 -18.71
CA ASP A 289 -22.42 -6.02 -18.56
C ASP A 289 -22.74 -6.69 -17.21
N PRO A 290 -24.00 -6.59 -16.74
CA PRO A 290 -24.44 -7.34 -15.56
C PRO A 290 -24.04 -8.81 -15.63
N GLY A 291 -23.53 -9.35 -14.52
CA GLY A 291 -23.19 -10.77 -14.41
C GLY A 291 -21.87 -11.22 -15.09
N THR A 292 -21.12 -10.31 -15.70
CA THR A 292 -19.76 -10.59 -16.26
C THR A 292 -18.73 -11.08 -15.24
N GLY A 293 -19.01 -10.95 -13.93
CA GLY A 293 -18.14 -11.42 -12.83
C GLY A 293 -17.25 -10.34 -12.19
N LYS A 294 -17.49 -9.05 -12.46
CA LYS A 294 -16.70 -7.90 -11.95
C LYS A 294 -16.50 -7.93 -10.43
N SER A 295 -17.57 -8.13 -9.65
CA SER A 295 -17.51 -8.17 -8.18
C SER A 295 -16.73 -9.39 -7.68
N THR A 296 -16.78 -10.51 -8.40
CA THR A 296 -15.95 -11.69 -8.14
C THR A 296 -14.47 -11.36 -8.38
N LEU A 297 -14.15 -10.70 -9.50
CA LEU A 297 -12.77 -10.30 -9.80
C LEU A 297 -12.23 -9.32 -8.75
N ALA A 298 -13.02 -8.36 -8.28
CA ALA A 298 -12.63 -7.45 -7.20
C ALA A 298 -12.28 -8.21 -5.90
N ARG A 299 -13.08 -9.22 -5.54
CA ARG A 299 -12.78 -10.10 -4.39
C ARG A 299 -11.53 -10.96 -4.60
N ILE A 300 -11.28 -11.45 -5.81
CA ILE A 300 -10.04 -12.17 -6.16
C ILE A 300 -8.82 -11.24 -6.00
N VAL A 301 -8.92 -9.95 -6.35
CA VAL A 301 -7.84 -8.98 -6.08
C VAL A 301 -7.55 -8.89 -4.58
N LYS A 302 -8.58 -8.81 -3.73
CA LYS A 302 -8.40 -8.86 -2.27
C LYS A 302 -7.69 -10.14 -1.82
N MET A 303 -8.06 -11.30 -2.37
CA MET A 303 -7.42 -12.57 -2.04
C MET A 303 -5.93 -12.58 -2.42
N ALA A 304 -5.55 -12.01 -3.57
CA ALA A 304 -4.16 -11.90 -3.97
C ALA A 304 -3.34 -11.01 -2.99
N PHE A 305 -3.91 -9.89 -2.53
CA PHE A 305 -3.26 -9.07 -1.50
C PHE A 305 -3.14 -9.80 -0.15
N ASN A 306 -4.18 -10.52 0.27
CA ASN A 306 -4.16 -11.35 1.49
C ASN A 306 -3.09 -12.45 1.46
N GLN A 307 -2.74 -12.99 0.29
CA GLN A 307 -1.70 -14.02 0.17
C GLN A 307 -0.29 -13.45 0.31
N GLU A 308 -0.07 -12.23 -0.17
CA GLU A 308 1.26 -11.62 -0.27
C GLU A 308 1.62 -10.70 0.89
N LEU A 309 0.63 -10.26 1.67
CA LEU A 309 0.81 -9.35 2.79
C LEU A 309 0.41 -10.00 4.10
N GLU A 310 1.19 -9.71 5.15
CA GLU A 310 0.83 -10.06 6.51
C GLU A 310 -0.48 -9.38 6.93
N ALA A 311 -1.29 -10.06 7.74
CA ALA A 311 -2.58 -9.57 8.21
C ALA A 311 -2.48 -8.21 8.93
N THR A 312 -1.34 -7.93 9.57
CA THR A 312 -1.04 -6.66 10.25
C THR A 312 -0.76 -5.52 9.28
N ARG A 313 -0.31 -5.82 8.06
CA ARG A 313 0.03 -4.83 7.03
C ARG A 313 -1.11 -4.57 6.05
N PHE A 314 -1.99 -5.53 5.82
CA PHE A 314 -3.08 -5.39 4.85
C PHE A 314 -4.42 -5.05 5.52
N PHE A 315 -5.04 -3.96 5.06
CA PHE A 315 -6.36 -3.51 5.50
C PHE A 315 -7.28 -3.35 4.29
N CYS A 316 -8.46 -3.97 4.33
CA CYS A 316 -9.38 -3.96 3.21
C CYS A 316 -10.78 -3.56 3.66
N ILE A 317 -11.40 -2.64 2.92
CA ILE A 317 -12.77 -2.20 3.16
C ILE A 317 -13.57 -2.40 1.87
N GLU A 318 -14.74 -3.01 2.00
CA GLU A 318 -15.66 -3.25 0.88
C GLU A 318 -16.95 -2.48 1.14
N SER A 319 -17.46 -1.79 0.13
CA SER A 319 -18.75 -1.09 0.20
C SER A 319 -19.46 -1.17 -1.14
N GLU A 320 -20.76 -1.46 -1.10
CA GLU A 320 -21.63 -1.30 -2.26
C GLU A 320 -22.09 0.15 -2.37
N ILE A 321 -22.04 0.72 -3.58
CA ILE A 321 -22.56 2.06 -3.86
C ILE A 321 -24.03 1.94 -4.28
N THR A 322 -24.87 2.72 -3.62
CA THR A 322 -26.32 2.75 -3.83
C THR A 322 -26.78 4.17 -4.15
N ASP A 323 -28.06 4.33 -4.50
CA ASP A 323 -28.64 5.65 -4.78
C ASP A 323 -28.67 6.58 -3.56
N LYS A 324 -28.52 6.01 -2.36
CA LYS A 324 -28.44 6.73 -1.08
C LYS A 324 -27.01 7.02 -0.64
N SER A 325 -26.02 6.48 -1.35
CA SER A 325 -24.61 6.75 -1.04
C SER A 325 -24.28 8.21 -1.30
N THR A 326 -23.67 8.82 -0.30
CA THR A 326 -23.16 10.20 -0.29
C THR A 326 -21.74 10.22 0.26
N GLU A 327 -21.00 11.30 0.00
CA GLU A 327 -19.66 11.49 0.56
C GLU A 327 -19.67 11.35 2.10
N SER A 328 -20.70 11.87 2.77
CA SER A 328 -20.81 11.79 4.24
C SER A 328 -21.06 10.37 4.75
N THR A 329 -21.85 9.55 4.04
CA THR A 329 -22.04 8.14 4.41
C THR A 329 -20.82 7.28 4.11
N LEU A 330 -20.06 7.62 3.06
CA LEU A 330 -18.94 6.80 2.59
C LEU A 330 -17.64 7.18 3.31
N VAL A 331 -17.30 8.47 3.35
CA VAL A 331 -16.07 8.98 3.96
C VAL A 331 -16.34 9.49 5.38
N GLY A 332 -17.45 10.17 5.62
CA GLY A 332 -17.76 10.79 6.92
C GLY A 332 -17.95 12.29 6.83
N PHE A 333 -18.33 12.90 7.95
CA PHE A 333 -18.59 14.33 8.03
C PHE A 333 -18.35 14.87 9.44
N THR A 334 -18.24 16.19 9.56
CA THR A 334 -18.13 16.87 10.85
C THR A 334 -19.54 17.15 11.40
N GLY A 335 -19.84 16.65 12.59
CA GLY A 335 -21.09 16.88 13.30
C GLY A 335 -21.27 18.32 13.76
N LEU A 336 -22.46 18.65 14.26
CA LEU A 336 -22.79 19.99 14.75
C LEU A 336 -21.97 20.39 15.99
N ASP A 337 -21.54 19.41 16.79
CA ASP A 337 -20.62 19.57 17.92
C ASP A 337 -19.16 19.83 17.48
N GLY A 338 -18.88 19.65 16.18
CA GLY A 338 -17.57 19.77 15.58
C GLY A 338 -16.76 18.46 15.61
N GLY A 339 -17.32 17.37 16.16
CA GLY A 339 -16.69 16.06 16.19
C GLY A 339 -16.79 15.35 14.84
N TRP A 340 -15.82 14.48 14.53
CA TRP A 340 -15.83 13.67 13.33
C TRP A 340 -16.76 12.46 13.47
N ILE A 341 -17.68 12.30 12.51
CA ILE A 341 -18.53 11.13 12.37
C ILE A 341 -18.01 10.31 11.18
N PRO A 342 -17.44 9.12 11.41
CA PRO A 342 -16.85 8.32 10.35
C PRO A 342 -17.93 7.74 9.43
N GLY A 343 -17.62 7.68 8.13
CA GLY A 343 -18.38 6.92 7.14
C GLY A 343 -17.86 5.49 7.01
N VAL A 344 -18.46 4.70 6.13
CA VAL A 344 -18.11 3.27 5.92
C VAL A 344 -16.61 3.05 5.67
N LEU A 345 -15.96 3.93 4.90
CA LEU A 345 -14.54 3.81 4.55
C LEU A 345 -13.58 4.26 5.64
N THR A 346 -14.05 5.04 6.61
CA THR A 346 -13.18 5.65 7.64
C THR A 346 -13.49 5.16 9.04
N ALA A 347 -14.53 4.33 9.18
CA ALA A 347 -14.82 3.58 10.37
C ALA A 347 -13.61 2.75 10.81
N GLU A 348 -13.42 2.66 12.12
CA GLU A 348 -12.40 1.79 12.70
C GLU A 348 -12.92 0.35 12.74
N ILE A 349 -12.15 -0.57 12.16
CA ILE A 349 -12.46 -1.99 12.10
C ILE A 349 -11.26 -2.73 12.69
N ASP A 350 -11.48 -3.51 13.74
CA ASP A 350 -10.45 -4.26 14.45
C ASP A 350 -9.23 -3.40 14.86
N GLY A 351 -9.47 -2.19 15.35
CA GLY A 351 -8.41 -1.26 15.80
C GLY A 351 -7.65 -0.55 14.66
N ARG A 352 -8.09 -0.73 13.41
CA ARG A 352 -7.47 -0.16 12.21
C ARG A 352 -8.42 0.79 11.50
N SER A 353 -7.88 1.87 10.95
CA SER A 353 -8.65 2.86 10.19
C SER A 353 -7.89 3.26 8.93
N LEU A 354 -8.65 3.68 7.92
CA LEU A 354 -8.11 4.35 6.74
C LEU A 354 -7.52 5.74 7.10
N LEU A 355 -8.10 6.42 8.09
CA LEU A 355 -7.73 7.76 8.53
C LEU A 355 -6.98 7.73 9.86
N ASN A 356 -5.67 7.89 9.81
CA ASN A 356 -4.80 7.79 10.98
C ASN A 356 -4.45 9.17 11.56
N ALA A 357 -4.38 9.27 12.89
CA ALA A 357 -3.84 10.46 13.55
C ALA A 357 -2.31 10.54 13.35
N GLU A 358 -1.73 11.74 13.36
CA GLU A 358 -0.28 11.95 13.20
C GLU A 358 0.55 11.14 14.21
N GLU A 359 0.07 11.08 15.46
CA GLU A 359 0.71 10.35 16.55
C GLU A 359 0.82 8.85 16.25
N ARG A 360 -0.16 8.27 15.54
CA ARG A 360 -0.12 6.86 15.14
C ARG A 360 0.88 6.60 14.00
N LEU A 361 1.35 7.62 13.28
CA LEU A 361 2.34 7.44 12.20
C LEU A 361 3.75 7.12 12.69
N SER A 362 4.01 7.14 14.00
CA SER A 362 5.25 6.56 14.55
C SER A 362 5.19 5.03 14.59
N ASP A 363 4.00 4.44 14.67
CA ASP A 363 3.80 3.00 14.61
C ASP A 363 4.10 2.48 13.20
N ALA A 364 5.01 1.50 13.11
CA ALA A 364 5.39 0.89 11.84
C ALA A 364 4.21 0.16 11.18
N SER A 365 3.28 -0.42 11.94
CA SER A 365 2.11 -1.13 11.40
C SER A 365 1.17 -0.16 10.64
N VAL A 366 0.91 1.00 11.24
CA VAL A 366 0.08 2.06 10.65
C VAL A 366 0.79 2.71 9.46
N ARG A 367 2.08 3.01 9.61
CA ARG A 367 2.88 3.69 8.59
C ARG A 367 3.04 2.84 7.32
N ASN A 368 3.14 1.53 7.48
CA ASN A 368 3.31 0.58 6.38
C ASN A 368 2.01 -0.09 5.92
N GLN A 369 0.87 0.32 6.48
CA GLN A 369 -0.44 -0.24 6.16
C GLN A 369 -0.73 -0.07 4.67
N VAL A 370 -1.11 -1.15 4.01
CA VAL A 370 -1.57 -1.19 2.62
C VAL A 370 -3.08 -1.32 2.63
N ASN A 371 -3.75 -0.32 2.07
CA ASN A 371 -5.21 -0.27 2.03
C ASN A 371 -5.71 -0.72 0.66
N LEU A 372 -6.70 -1.60 0.63
CA LEU A 372 -7.49 -1.91 -0.56
C LEU A 372 -8.95 -1.56 -0.33
N ILE A 373 -9.47 -0.61 -1.08
CA ILE A 373 -10.87 -0.21 -1.05
C ILE A 373 -11.57 -0.85 -2.25
N ILE A 374 -12.64 -1.61 -1.99
CA ILE A 374 -13.50 -2.18 -3.03
C ILE A 374 -14.82 -1.44 -3.01
N LEU A 375 -15.14 -0.78 -4.13
CA LEU A 375 -16.41 -0.09 -4.33
C LEU A 375 -17.22 -0.82 -5.39
N ASP A 376 -18.17 -1.65 -4.94
CA ASP A 376 -19.06 -2.38 -5.84
C ASP A 376 -20.13 -1.42 -6.38
N GLU A 377 -20.49 -1.56 -7.65
CA GLU A 377 -21.52 -0.75 -8.31
C GLU A 377 -21.23 0.78 -8.30
N ALA A 378 -19.95 1.14 -8.36
CA ALA A 378 -19.43 2.50 -8.21
C ALA A 378 -20.05 3.53 -9.15
N ASN A 379 -20.52 3.14 -10.34
CA ASN A 379 -21.17 4.05 -11.28
C ASN A 379 -22.68 4.23 -11.09
N ARG A 380 -23.28 3.81 -9.97
CA ARG A 380 -24.62 4.28 -9.58
C ARG A 380 -24.64 5.76 -9.18
N LYS A 381 -23.47 6.30 -8.83
CA LYS A 381 -23.25 7.71 -8.48
C LYS A 381 -22.03 8.26 -9.19
N ASP A 382 -21.88 9.58 -9.10
CA ASP A 382 -20.60 10.23 -9.43
C ASP A 382 -19.58 9.90 -8.34
N ILE A 383 -18.67 8.97 -8.65
CA ILE A 383 -17.69 8.46 -7.68
C ILE A 383 -16.61 9.51 -7.39
N GLU A 384 -16.40 10.47 -8.30
CA GLU A 384 -15.46 11.57 -8.08
C GLU A 384 -15.93 12.44 -6.91
N VAL A 385 -17.23 12.72 -6.87
CA VAL A 385 -17.89 13.44 -5.77
C VAL A 385 -17.80 12.65 -4.47
N LEU A 386 -18.11 11.34 -4.50
CA LEU A 386 -18.08 10.50 -3.31
C LEU A 386 -16.69 10.38 -2.66
N LEU A 387 -15.62 10.46 -3.46
CA LEU A 387 -14.24 10.32 -3.02
C LEU A 387 -13.46 11.64 -3.00
N ALA A 388 -14.13 12.79 -3.10
CA ALA A 388 -13.50 14.10 -3.28
C ALA A 388 -12.38 14.37 -2.25
N ARG A 389 -12.61 14.06 -0.97
CA ARG A 389 -11.61 14.21 0.13
C ARG A 389 -10.39 13.29 0.00
N LEU A 390 -10.52 12.16 -0.67
CA LEU A 390 -9.44 11.18 -0.84
C LEU A 390 -8.64 11.42 -2.13
N GLN A 391 -9.12 12.25 -3.06
CA GLN A 391 -8.52 12.36 -4.40
C GLN A 391 -7.05 12.79 -4.37
N THR A 392 -6.70 13.78 -3.53
CA THR A 392 -5.32 14.27 -3.44
C THR A 392 -4.35 13.18 -2.99
N SER A 393 -4.74 12.35 -2.02
CA SER A 393 -3.90 11.23 -1.54
C SER A 393 -3.78 10.12 -2.59
N LEU A 394 -4.87 9.84 -3.30
CA LEU A 394 -4.90 8.83 -4.35
C LEU A 394 -4.15 9.27 -5.62
N ASP A 395 -4.08 10.57 -5.92
CA ASP A 395 -3.29 11.15 -7.03
C ASP A 395 -1.81 11.35 -6.66
N SER A 396 -1.46 11.25 -5.37
CA SER A 396 -0.09 11.46 -4.90
C SER A 396 0.86 10.34 -5.31
N LEU A 397 2.06 10.75 -5.77
CA LEU A 397 3.20 9.86 -6.00
C LEU A 397 4.08 9.70 -4.76
N SER A 398 3.79 10.46 -3.69
CA SER A 398 4.58 10.37 -2.45
C SER A 398 4.36 9.03 -1.79
N THR A 399 5.45 8.43 -1.35
CA THR A 399 5.44 7.25 -0.47
C THR A 399 5.60 7.64 0.99
N ASP A 400 5.68 8.94 1.32
CA ASP A 400 5.75 9.41 2.69
C ASP A 400 4.33 9.58 3.26
N PRO A 401 3.94 8.83 4.30
CA PRO A 401 2.63 8.98 4.95
C PRO A 401 2.46 10.32 5.68
N ARG A 402 3.52 11.11 5.86
CA ARG A 402 3.46 12.48 6.41
C ARG A 402 3.40 13.56 5.35
N ASP A 403 3.44 13.19 4.08
CA ASP A 403 3.32 14.12 2.96
C ASP A 403 2.01 14.93 3.05
N ASP A 404 2.05 16.18 2.62
CA ASP A 404 0.87 17.05 2.66
C ASP A 404 -0.30 16.49 1.83
N SER A 405 0.00 15.74 0.77
CA SER A 405 -1.01 15.07 -0.05
C SER A 405 -1.74 13.92 0.66
N SER A 406 -1.15 13.37 1.72
CA SER A 406 -1.77 12.32 2.54
C SER A 406 -2.74 12.89 3.58
N LYS A 407 -2.78 14.22 3.76
CA LYS A 407 -3.56 14.89 4.80
C LYS A 407 -5.01 15.14 4.37
N ILE A 408 -5.93 14.88 5.30
CA ILE A 408 -7.36 15.14 5.17
C ILE A 408 -7.83 15.91 6.39
N SER A 409 -8.52 17.01 6.16
CA SER A 409 -9.15 17.80 7.22
C SER A 409 -10.45 17.15 7.68
N ILE A 410 -10.59 16.95 8.99
CA ILE A 410 -11.78 16.35 9.62
C ILE A 410 -12.51 17.30 10.60
N GLY A 411 -12.30 18.61 10.48
CA GLY A 411 -12.96 19.61 11.33
C GLY A 411 -12.16 19.93 12.60
N ARG A 412 -12.82 19.96 13.78
CA ARG A 412 -12.12 20.25 15.06
C ARG A 412 -11.16 19.14 15.47
N ASP A 413 -11.39 17.93 15.00
CA ASP A 413 -10.52 16.76 15.23
C ASP A 413 -9.22 16.82 14.42
N GLY A 414 -8.99 17.91 13.68
CA GLY A 414 -7.72 18.26 13.07
C GLY A 414 -7.48 17.58 11.72
N LEU A 415 -6.24 17.14 11.53
CA LEU A 415 -5.76 16.49 10.30
C LEU A 415 -5.62 14.99 10.54
N ARG A 416 -6.11 14.20 9.59
CA ARG A 416 -5.85 12.76 9.50
C ARG A 416 -5.04 12.43 8.27
N TYR A 417 -4.40 11.28 8.30
CA TYR A 417 -3.47 10.83 7.28
C TYR A 417 -3.96 9.51 6.69
N VAL A 418 -4.05 9.48 5.37
CA VAL A 418 -4.29 8.26 4.59
C VAL A 418 -2.93 7.65 4.23
N SER A 419 -2.81 6.33 4.35
CA SER A 419 -1.59 5.66 3.89
C SER A 419 -1.36 5.93 2.40
N PRO A 420 -0.12 6.24 1.98
CA PRO A 420 0.21 6.44 0.58
C PRO A 420 -0.01 5.16 -0.27
N PHE A 421 -0.06 4.00 0.39
CA PHE A 421 -0.36 2.69 -0.19
C PHE A 421 -1.86 2.37 -0.16
N THR A 422 -2.69 3.33 -0.58
CA THR A 422 -4.14 3.14 -0.69
C THR A 422 -4.54 2.92 -2.15
N TYR A 423 -5.16 1.77 -2.40
CA TYR A 423 -5.56 1.28 -3.72
C TYR A 423 -7.08 1.12 -3.78
N ILE A 424 -7.67 1.33 -4.96
CA ILE A 424 -9.12 1.22 -5.17
C ILE A 424 -9.42 0.28 -6.34
N VAL A 425 -10.33 -0.66 -6.12
CA VAL A 425 -10.99 -1.44 -7.17
C VAL A 425 -12.46 -1.05 -7.20
N MET A 426 -12.90 -0.51 -8.32
CA MET A 426 -14.30 -0.16 -8.57
C MET A 426 -14.91 -1.14 -9.56
N THR A 427 -16.18 -1.47 -9.38
CA THR A 427 -16.96 -2.22 -10.37
C THR A 427 -18.13 -1.36 -10.86
N GLY A 428 -18.60 -1.60 -12.08
CA GLY A 428 -19.77 -0.89 -12.59
C GLY A 428 -20.28 -1.48 -13.89
N ASN A 429 -21.59 -1.33 -14.13
CA ASN A 429 -22.21 -1.76 -15.37
C ASN A 429 -21.92 -0.77 -16.51
N SER A 430 -21.98 -1.20 -17.77
CA SER A 430 -21.88 -0.26 -18.88
C SER A 430 -23.10 0.69 -18.89
N PRO A 431 -22.93 2.03 -18.89
CA PRO A 431 -24.06 2.97 -18.91
C PRO A 431 -24.90 2.90 -20.20
N LYS A 432 -24.39 2.26 -21.25
CA LYS A 432 -25.15 2.03 -22.49
C LYS A 432 -26.21 0.94 -22.34
N ASP A 433 -26.05 0.07 -21.34
CA ASP A 433 -26.73 -1.21 -21.26
C ASP A 433 -27.52 -1.36 -19.93
N ASP A 434 -27.51 -0.33 -19.07
CA ASP A 434 -28.20 -0.29 -17.76
C ASP A 434 -28.67 1.15 -17.45
N GLU A 435 -29.98 1.40 -17.51
CA GLU A 435 -30.60 2.70 -17.20
C GLU A 435 -30.38 3.06 -15.71
N GLY A 436 -30.04 4.33 -15.42
CA GLY A 436 -29.76 4.79 -14.06
C GLY A 436 -28.28 4.77 -13.65
N ARG A 437 -27.38 4.38 -14.56
CA ARG A 437 -25.92 4.50 -14.35
C ARG A 437 -25.43 5.90 -14.70
N VAL A 438 -24.62 6.47 -13.83
CA VAL A 438 -23.99 7.78 -14.03
C VAL A 438 -22.79 7.62 -14.95
N GLU A 439 -22.83 8.29 -16.10
CA GLU A 439 -21.65 8.46 -16.92
C GLU A 439 -20.63 9.31 -16.18
N GLN A 440 -19.50 8.69 -15.80
CA GLN A 440 -18.47 9.39 -15.05
C GLN A 440 -17.84 10.52 -15.87
N SER A 441 -17.43 11.56 -15.16
CA SER A 441 -16.79 12.75 -15.73
C SER A 441 -15.55 12.40 -16.56
N ARG A 442 -15.21 13.24 -17.55
CA ARG A 442 -13.95 13.08 -18.31
C ARG A 442 -12.70 13.16 -17.41
N PRO A 443 -12.61 14.11 -16.45
CA PRO A 443 -11.53 14.12 -15.46
C PRO A 443 -11.42 12.80 -14.69
N PHE A 444 -12.53 12.26 -14.22
CA PHE A 444 -12.54 10.99 -13.52
C PHE A 444 -12.02 9.86 -14.40
N LYS A 445 -12.55 9.68 -15.62
CA LYS A 445 -12.14 8.61 -16.55
C LYS A 445 -10.64 8.58 -16.89
N ARG A 446 -9.89 9.66 -16.64
CA ARG A 446 -8.44 9.73 -16.82
C ARG A 446 -7.64 9.23 -15.62
N ARG A 447 -8.25 9.11 -14.44
CA ARG A 447 -7.59 8.71 -13.20
C ARG A 447 -7.48 7.18 -13.03
N PRO A 448 -8.54 6.37 -13.16
CA PRO A 448 -8.43 4.93 -13.04
C PRO A 448 -8.06 4.28 -14.36
N SER A 449 -7.43 3.11 -14.26
CA SER A 449 -7.31 2.18 -15.38
C SER A 449 -8.66 1.51 -15.63
N LEU A 450 -9.29 1.83 -16.76
CA LEU A 450 -10.56 1.23 -17.19
C LEU A 450 -10.29 -0.14 -17.81
N ILE A 451 -10.82 -1.20 -17.20
CA ILE A 451 -10.69 -2.57 -17.69
C ILE A 451 -12.09 -3.07 -18.04
N ARG A 452 -12.28 -3.38 -19.33
CA ARG A 452 -13.54 -3.98 -19.80
C ARG A 452 -13.50 -5.48 -19.59
N ILE A 453 -14.39 -5.98 -18.76
CA ILE A 453 -14.60 -7.39 -18.51
C ILE A 453 -15.64 -7.88 -19.51
N THR A 454 -15.18 -8.65 -20.48
CA THR A 454 -16.07 -9.42 -21.35
C THR A 454 -16.70 -10.55 -20.54
N ASN A 455 -17.90 -10.98 -20.92
CA ASN A 455 -18.54 -12.12 -20.30
C ASN A 455 -17.80 -13.41 -20.74
N PRO A 456 -16.88 -13.96 -19.93
CA PRO A 456 -16.05 -15.08 -20.37
C PRO A 456 -16.88 -16.32 -20.53
N LEU A 457 -17.93 -16.45 -19.72
CA LEU A 457 -18.82 -17.59 -19.71
C LEU A 457 -19.71 -17.59 -20.95
N ALA A 458 -20.23 -16.45 -21.38
CA ALA A 458 -20.94 -16.34 -22.65
C ALA A 458 -20.04 -16.70 -23.85
N LYS A 459 -18.81 -16.17 -23.88
CA LYS A 459 -17.83 -16.50 -24.93
C LYS A 459 -17.52 -18.00 -24.95
N ALA A 460 -17.36 -18.58 -23.78
CA ALA A 460 -17.01 -19.98 -23.64
C ALA A 460 -18.21 -20.89 -23.98
N ILE A 461 -19.45 -20.58 -23.53
CA ILE A 461 -20.66 -21.36 -23.85
C ILE A 461 -20.90 -21.44 -25.36
N SER A 462 -20.74 -20.33 -26.09
CA SER A 462 -20.93 -20.30 -27.55
C SER A 462 -19.84 -21.05 -28.32
N GLY A 463 -18.69 -21.35 -27.70
CA GLY A 463 -17.57 -22.07 -28.33
C GLY A 463 -17.34 -23.49 -27.80
N MET A 464 -18.03 -23.89 -26.73
CA MET A 464 -17.86 -25.20 -26.07
C MET A 464 -18.66 -26.30 -26.78
N ASN A 465 -18.11 -27.50 -26.80
CA ASN A 465 -18.92 -28.71 -27.02
C ASN A 465 -19.66 -29.13 -25.72
N VAL A 466 -20.60 -30.06 -25.82
CA VAL A 466 -21.43 -30.51 -24.68
C VAL A 466 -20.59 -31.08 -23.53
N SER A 467 -19.47 -31.76 -23.82
CA SER A 467 -18.59 -32.32 -22.78
C SER A 467 -17.85 -31.23 -22.00
N GLU A 468 -17.35 -30.21 -22.70
CA GLU A 468 -16.73 -29.04 -22.09
C GLU A 468 -17.75 -28.24 -21.27
N PHE A 469 -18.96 -28.05 -21.81
CA PHE A 469 -20.05 -27.37 -21.11
C PHE A 469 -20.46 -28.12 -19.83
N SER A 470 -20.53 -29.45 -19.88
CA SER A 470 -20.84 -30.29 -18.71
C SER A 470 -19.74 -30.17 -17.64
N THR A 471 -18.46 -30.18 -18.06
CA THR A 471 -17.31 -30.01 -17.15
C THR A 471 -17.29 -28.63 -16.48
N VAL A 472 -17.66 -27.57 -17.21
CA VAL A 472 -17.76 -26.22 -16.64
C VAL A 472 -18.96 -26.11 -15.70
N SER A 473 -20.11 -26.68 -16.09
CA SER A 473 -21.32 -26.71 -15.25
C SER A 473 -21.09 -27.46 -13.94
N GLN A 474 -20.36 -28.59 -13.98
CA GLN A 474 -19.92 -29.31 -12.80
C GLN A 474 -19.06 -28.44 -11.87
N ARG A 475 -18.03 -27.78 -12.39
CA ARG A 475 -17.15 -26.95 -11.56
C ARG A 475 -17.90 -25.76 -10.94
N ILE A 476 -18.84 -25.17 -11.67
CA ILE A 476 -19.73 -24.14 -11.12
C ILE A 476 -20.61 -24.75 -10.03
N TRP A 477 -21.17 -25.93 -10.26
CA TRP A 477 -22.01 -26.66 -9.31
C TRP A 477 -21.28 -26.98 -8.00
N GLU A 478 -20.09 -27.57 -8.08
CA GLU A 478 -19.25 -27.92 -6.93
C GLU A 478 -18.93 -26.71 -6.08
N ARG A 479 -18.66 -25.55 -6.70
CA ARG A 479 -18.49 -24.28 -5.98
C ARG A 479 -19.77 -23.78 -5.31
N CYS A 480 -20.90 -23.88 -6.00
CA CYS A 480 -22.19 -23.50 -5.41
C CYS A 480 -22.53 -24.37 -4.20
N ALA A 481 -22.22 -25.67 -4.28
CA ALA A 481 -22.40 -26.63 -3.21
C ALA A 481 -21.46 -26.37 -2.02
N SER A 482 -20.21 -25.94 -2.25
CA SER A 482 -19.30 -25.55 -1.16
C SER A 482 -19.72 -24.26 -0.46
N ASP A 483 -20.25 -23.29 -1.21
CA ASP A 483 -20.68 -21.99 -0.68
C ASP A 483 -22.00 -22.09 0.12
N SER A 484 -22.89 -22.99 -0.28
CA SER A 484 -24.23 -23.10 0.27
C SER A 484 -24.28 -24.36 1.14
N GLN A 485 -24.23 -24.20 2.47
CA GLN A 485 -24.24 -25.29 3.47
C GLN A 485 -25.47 -26.25 3.41
N GLY A 486 -26.33 -26.16 2.38
CA GLY A 486 -27.59 -26.89 2.24
C GLY A 486 -27.67 -27.94 1.12
N PHE A 487 -26.64 -28.16 0.30
CA PHE A 487 -26.69 -29.19 -0.76
C PHE A 487 -26.38 -30.60 -0.22
N SER A 488 -27.34 -31.19 0.50
CA SER A 488 -27.23 -32.55 1.05
C SER A 488 -27.11 -33.67 0.00
N ARG A 489 -27.32 -33.36 -1.30
CA ARG A 489 -27.23 -34.30 -2.45
C ARG A 489 -26.32 -33.82 -3.59
N SER A 490 -25.25 -33.07 -3.29
CA SER A 490 -24.38 -32.52 -4.35
C SER A 490 -23.74 -33.60 -5.23
N ALA A 491 -23.36 -34.75 -4.66
CA ALA A 491 -22.76 -35.86 -5.37
C ALA A 491 -23.70 -36.50 -6.42
N ASP A 492 -24.99 -36.63 -6.08
CA ASP A 492 -26.00 -37.20 -6.98
C ASP A 492 -26.20 -36.31 -8.21
N ILE A 493 -26.16 -34.99 -8.02
CA ILE A 493 -26.32 -34.02 -9.11
C ILE A 493 -25.06 -33.96 -9.98
N VAL A 494 -23.87 -34.05 -9.38
CA VAL A 494 -22.61 -34.17 -10.14
C VAL A 494 -22.59 -35.45 -10.99
N ALA A 495 -23.09 -36.57 -10.46
CA ALA A 495 -23.26 -37.79 -11.23
C ALA A 495 -24.27 -37.61 -12.37
N ALA A 496 -25.42 -36.97 -12.10
CA ALA A 496 -26.47 -36.72 -13.08
C ALA A 496 -26.02 -35.82 -14.24
N LEU A 497 -25.18 -34.80 -13.97
CA LEU A 497 -24.58 -33.93 -14.99
C LEU A 497 -23.78 -34.70 -16.05
N HIS A 498 -23.23 -35.87 -15.71
CA HIS A 498 -22.49 -36.72 -16.64
C HIS A 498 -23.37 -37.78 -17.31
N SER A 499 -24.35 -38.32 -16.59
CA SER A 499 -25.20 -39.40 -17.10
C SER A 499 -26.34 -38.90 -18.00
N GLU A 500 -26.84 -37.68 -17.79
CA GLU A 500 -27.96 -37.11 -18.55
C GLU A 500 -27.50 -36.20 -19.70
N VAL A 501 -26.65 -36.74 -20.59
CA VAL A 501 -26.06 -36.02 -21.74
C VAL A 501 -27.12 -35.36 -22.63
N ALA A 502 -28.29 -35.99 -22.80
CA ALA A 502 -29.39 -35.44 -23.59
C ALA A 502 -29.95 -34.15 -22.98
N ALA A 503 -30.24 -34.14 -21.67
CA ALA A 503 -30.72 -32.95 -20.97
C ALA A 503 -29.67 -31.82 -21.00
N MET A 504 -28.39 -32.16 -20.81
CA MET A 504 -27.30 -31.19 -20.88
C MET A 504 -27.10 -30.60 -22.28
N THR A 505 -27.34 -31.38 -23.34
CA THR A 505 -27.30 -30.90 -24.73
C THR A 505 -28.42 -29.89 -25.00
N VAL A 506 -29.63 -30.17 -24.52
CA VAL A 506 -30.77 -29.25 -24.65
C VAL A 506 -30.54 -27.98 -23.83
N LEU A 507 -30.05 -28.11 -22.59
CA LEU A 507 -29.72 -26.97 -21.73
C LEU A 507 -28.64 -26.07 -22.35
N HIS A 508 -27.58 -26.66 -22.90
CA HIS A 508 -26.54 -25.92 -23.61
C HIS A 508 -27.11 -25.15 -24.79
N SER A 509 -27.99 -25.77 -25.58
CA SER A 509 -28.64 -25.16 -26.73
C SER A 509 -29.56 -24.00 -26.34
N ILE A 510 -30.32 -24.13 -25.24
CA ILE A 510 -31.14 -23.05 -24.68
C ILE A 510 -30.27 -21.86 -24.31
N LEU A 511 -29.18 -22.08 -23.57
CA LEU A 511 -28.29 -21.00 -23.12
C LEU A 511 -27.56 -20.33 -24.29
N CYS A 512 -27.14 -21.08 -25.31
CA CYS A 512 -26.58 -20.52 -26.55
C CYS A 512 -27.61 -19.65 -27.29
N CYS A 513 -28.86 -20.11 -27.36
CA CYS A 513 -29.96 -19.34 -27.94
C CYS A 513 -30.17 -18.03 -27.16
N MET A 514 -30.33 -18.09 -25.84
CA MET A 514 -30.48 -16.90 -25.00
C MET A 514 -29.31 -15.91 -25.15
N ASN A 515 -28.08 -16.40 -25.24
CA ASN A 515 -26.91 -15.55 -25.46
C ASN A 515 -26.98 -14.80 -26.79
N THR A 516 -27.40 -15.49 -27.86
CA THR A 516 -27.50 -14.94 -29.22
C THR A 516 -28.50 -13.78 -29.30
N PHE A 517 -29.57 -13.84 -28.52
CA PHE A 517 -30.60 -12.80 -28.45
C PHE A 517 -30.37 -11.75 -27.35
N GLY A 518 -29.16 -11.67 -26.78
CA GLY A 518 -28.77 -10.56 -25.90
C GLY A 518 -29.27 -10.66 -24.45
N LEU A 519 -29.85 -11.79 -24.03
CA LEU A 519 -30.20 -12.03 -22.62
C LEU A 519 -28.97 -12.21 -21.72
N GLY A 520 -27.79 -12.44 -22.31
CA GLY A 520 -26.51 -12.52 -21.61
C GLY A 520 -26.42 -13.70 -20.65
N VAL A 521 -25.78 -14.81 -21.06
CA VAL A 521 -25.56 -15.92 -20.13
C VAL A 521 -24.39 -15.59 -19.21
N SER A 522 -24.71 -15.27 -17.96
CA SER A 522 -23.76 -14.79 -16.97
C SER A 522 -23.41 -15.83 -15.91
N TYR A 523 -22.31 -15.63 -15.19
CA TYR A 523 -21.96 -16.49 -14.06
C TYR A 523 -23.03 -16.46 -12.97
N GLY A 524 -23.60 -15.28 -12.70
CA GLY A 524 -24.69 -15.12 -11.76
C GLY A 524 -25.94 -15.90 -12.17
N LEU A 525 -26.26 -15.94 -13.46
CA LEU A 525 -27.37 -16.72 -13.98
C LEU A 525 -27.13 -18.21 -13.81
N LEU A 526 -25.98 -18.72 -14.25
CA LEU A 526 -25.68 -20.15 -14.13
C LEU A 526 -25.61 -20.59 -12.67
N ARG A 527 -25.02 -19.79 -11.78
CA ARG A 527 -25.06 -20.01 -10.33
C ARG A 527 -26.49 -20.07 -9.80
N LYS A 528 -27.34 -19.11 -10.16
CA LYS A 528 -28.77 -19.11 -9.78
C LYS A 528 -29.48 -20.36 -10.31
N LEU A 529 -29.25 -20.74 -11.55
CA LEU A 529 -29.80 -21.94 -12.15
C LEU A 529 -29.36 -23.19 -11.36
N CYS A 530 -28.08 -23.33 -11.03
CA CYS A 530 -27.58 -24.43 -10.19
C CYS A 530 -28.27 -24.45 -8.81
N VAL A 531 -28.45 -23.30 -8.17
CA VAL A 531 -29.18 -23.21 -6.90
C VAL A 531 -30.64 -23.64 -7.05
N LEU A 532 -31.33 -23.19 -8.11
CA LEU A 532 -32.71 -23.58 -8.38
C LEU A 532 -32.84 -25.08 -8.67
N ILE A 533 -31.96 -25.66 -9.50
CA ILE A 533 -31.92 -27.10 -9.76
C ILE A 533 -31.72 -27.87 -8.45
N GLY A 534 -30.83 -27.38 -7.58
CA GLY A 534 -30.58 -27.99 -6.27
C GLY A 534 -31.79 -27.99 -5.37
N ASN A 535 -32.53 -26.87 -5.38
CA ASN A 535 -33.76 -26.73 -4.61
C ASN A 535 -34.86 -27.64 -5.15
N GLU A 536 -35.08 -27.68 -6.47
CA GLU A 536 -36.05 -28.58 -7.12
C GLU A 536 -35.71 -30.06 -6.83
N TRP A 537 -34.43 -30.41 -6.86
CA TRP A 537 -33.93 -31.73 -6.49
C TRP A 537 -34.24 -32.07 -5.02
N ALA A 538 -33.99 -31.13 -4.11
CA ALA A 538 -34.27 -31.28 -2.69
C ALA A 538 -35.78 -31.37 -2.38
N LEU A 539 -36.61 -30.71 -3.18
CA LEU A 539 -38.07 -30.76 -3.09
C LEU A 539 -38.67 -32.03 -3.70
N GLY A 540 -37.85 -32.93 -4.26
CA GLY A 540 -38.26 -34.26 -4.69
C GLY A 540 -38.55 -34.39 -6.19
N ALA A 541 -37.89 -33.60 -7.04
CA ALA A 541 -37.89 -33.83 -8.49
C ALA A 541 -37.56 -35.30 -8.81
N ALA A 542 -38.27 -35.89 -9.78
CA ALA A 542 -38.19 -37.32 -10.08
C ALA A 542 -36.97 -37.71 -10.93
N SER A 543 -36.39 -36.76 -11.68
CA SER A 543 -35.21 -36.93 -12.54
C SER A 543 -34.46 -35.60 -12.70
N PHE A 544 -33.17 -35.63 -13.11
CA PHE A 544 -32.37 -34.39 -13.18
C PHE A 544 -32.92 -33.46 -14.25
N SER A 545 -33.41 -34.04 -15.35
CA SER A 545 -34.24 -33.35 -16.32
C SER A 545 -35.43 -32.62 -15.71
N ASP A 546 -36.18 -33.24 -14.78
CA ASP A 546 -37.33 -32.57 -14.12
C ASP A 546 -36.90 -31.38 -13.24
N ALA A 547 -35.76 -31.49 -12.56
CA ALA A 547 -35.23 -30.39 -11.75
C ALA A 547 -34.71 -29.24 -12.62
N VAL A 548 -34.08 -29.55 -13.75
CA VAL A 548 -33.67 -28.55 -14.74
C VAL A 548 -34.88 -27.88 -15.38
N ASP A 549 -35.91 -28.64 -15.72
CA ASP A 549 -37.18 -28.15 -16.27
C ASP A 549 -37.85 -27.13 -15.34
N GLY A 550 -37.99 -27.48 -14.05
CA GLY A 550 -38.51 -26.57 -13.03
C GLY A 550 -37.64 -25.32 -12.82
N ALA A 551 -36.33 -25.50 -12.76
CA ALA A 551 -35.38 -24.40 -12.57
C ALA A 551 -35.34 -23.44 -13.76
N LEU A 552 -35.48 -23.92 -15.00
CA LEU A 552 -35.55 -23.08 -16.19
C LEU A 552 -36.79 -22.19 -16.16
N CYS A 553 -37.95 -22.72 -15.80
CA CYS A 553 -39.18 -21.94 -15.62
C CYS A 553 -39.00 -20.82 -14.58
N GLY A 554 -38.44 -21.13 -13.41
CA GLY A 554 -38.20 -20.13 -12.36
C GLY A 554 -37.10 -19.12 -12.70
N GLY A 555 -36.01 -19.58 -13.32
CA GLY A 555 -34.83 -18.78 -13.64
C GLY A 555 -35.03 -17.84 -14.83
N ILE A 556 -35.68 -18.31 -15.89
CA ILE A 556 -35.91 -17.51 -17.10
C ILE A 556 -37.03 -16.50 -16.89
N SER A 557 -38.10 -16.83 -16.16
CA SER A 557 -39.14 -15.87 -15.78
C SER A 557 -38.57 -14.65 -15.03
N ALA A 558 -37.57 -14.88 -14.16
CA ALA A 558 -36.90 -13.81 -13.42
C ALA A 558 -35.99 -12.94 -14.31
N LEU A 559 -35.49 -13.47 -15.43
CA LEU A 559 -34.64 -12.73 -16.38
C LEU A 559 -35.45 -11.93 -17.39
N THR A 560 -36.58 -12.47 -17.87
CA THR A 560 -37.46 -11.79 -18.84
C THR A 560 -38.35 -10.74 -18.18
N GLY A 561 -38.50 -10.78 -16.84
CA GLY A 561 -39.20 -9.74 -16.07
C GLY A 561 -38.40 -8.44 -15.84
N VAL A 562 -37.13 -8.39 -16.25
CA VAL A 562 -36.30 -7.17 -16.20
C VAL A 562 -36.36 -6.49 -17.56
N ARG A 563 -36.55 -5.16 -17.57
CA ARG A 563 -36.75 -4.29 -18.76
C ARG A 563 -35.56 -4.24 -19.74
N THR A 564 -35.08 -5.37 -20.23
CA THR A 564 -34.17 -5.41 -21.38
C THR A 564 -35.01 -5.47 -22.66
N THR A 565 -34.66 -4.64 -23.64
CA THR A 565 -35.23 -4.65 -24.99
C THR A 565 -34.77 -5.91 -25.72
N VAL A 566 -35.29 -7.06 -25.33
CA VAL A 566 -35.06 -8.34 -26.00
C VAL A 566 -36.21 -8.57 -26.97
N ASP A 567 -35.89 -8.91 -28.22
CA ASP A 567 -36.88 -9.37 -29.20
C ASP A 567 -37.45 -10.72 -28.74
N GLY A 568 -38.45 -10.66 -27.85
CA GLY A 568 -39.07 -11.82 -27.24
C GLY A 568 -39.74 -12.74 -28.26
N ALA A 569 -40.22 -12.19 -29.39
CA ALA A 569 -40.81 -12.97 -30.46
C ALA A 569 -39.76 -13.81 -31.19
N SER A 570 -38.62 -13.21 -31.55
CA SER A 570 -37.52 -13.94 -32.19
C SER A 570 -36.85 -14.93 -31.24
N LEU A 571 -36.68 -14.56 -29.96
CA LEU A 571 -36.18 -15.49 -28.94
C LEU A 571 -37.12 -16.69 -28.77
N ARG A 572 -38.42 -16.45 -28.66
CA ARG A 572 -39.44 -17.51 -28.57
C ARG A 572 -39.36 -18.44 -29.77
N ALA A 573 -39.37 -17.88 -30.97
CA ALA A 573 -39.26 -18.65 -32.21
C ALA A 573 -38.00 -19.52 -32.20
N ALA A 574 -36.85 -18.97 -31.80
CA ALA A 574 -35.60 -19.70 -31.76
C ALA A 574 -35.56 -20.78 -30.66
N LEU A 575 -36.11 -20.52 -29.47
CA LEU A 575 -36.21 -21.50 -28.39
C LEU A 575 -37.09 -22.69 -28.81
N LEU A 576 -38.21 -22.45 -29.49
CA LEU A 576 -39.08 -23.52 -29.99
C LEU A 576 -38.43 -24.36 -31.10
N GLN A 577 -37.36 -23.89 -31.72
CA GLN A 577 -36.55 -24.65 -32.69
C GLN A 577 -35.42 -25.46 -32.04
N VAL A 578 -35.22 -25.35 -30.71
CA VAL A 578 -34.23 -26.18 -30.01
C VAL A 578 -34.64 -27.65 -30.08
N ALA A 579 -33.80 -28.47 -30.69
CA ALA A 579 -34.07 -29.88 -30.87
C ALA A 579 -34.31 -30.59 -29.53
N ASN A 580 -35.34 -31.44 -29.48
CA ASN A 580 -35.75 -32.22 -28.31
C ASN A 580 -36.17 -31.40 -27.07
N LEU A 581 -36.42 -30.08 -27.20
CA LEU A 581 -36.83 -29.23 -26.08
C LEU A 581 -38.07 -29.76 -25.37
N GLN A 582 -39.15 -30.04 -26.11
CA GLN A 582 -40.41 -30.53 -25.54
C GLN A 582 -40.26 -31.89 -24.84
N ALA A 583 -39.39 -32.75 -25.35
CA ALA A 583 -39.17 -34.08 -24.79
C ALA A 583 -38.30 -34.03 -23.52
N ALA A 584 -37.33 -33.13 -23.46
CA ALA A 584 -36.43 -33.00 -22.32
C ALA A 584 -37.01 -32.13 -21.19
N PHE A 585 -37.63 -31.00 -21.54
CA PHE A 585 -38.11 -29.98 -20.61
C PHE A 585 -39.55 -29.54 -20.97
N PRO A 586 -40.55 -30.41 -20.76
CA PRO A 586 -41.93 -30.15 -21.16
C PRO A 586 -42.54 -28.92 -20.48
N ARG A 587 -42.27 -28.67 -19.18
CA ARG A 587 -42.83 -27.51 -18.48
C ARG A 587 -42.25 -26.20 -19.03
N PHE A 588 -40.96 -26.19 -19.33
CA PHE A 588 -40.29 -25.05 -19.92
C PHE A 588 -40.72 -24.83 -21.37
N TYR A 589 -40.96 -25.90 -22.14
CA TYR A 589 -41.55 -25.79 -23.48
C TYR A 589 -42.94 -25.15 -23.43
N ASP A 590 -43.80 -25.56 -22.50
CA ASP A 590 -45.13 -24.99 -22.31
C ASP A 590 -45.05 -23.52 -21.88
N PHE A 591 -44.12 -23.17 -20.99
CA PHE A 591 -43.84 -21.79 -20.60
C PHE A 591 -43.40 -20.91 -21.78
N VAL A 592 -42.49 -21.39 -22.63
CA VAL A 592 -42.07 -20.67 -23.85
C VAL A 592 -43.21 -20.57 -24.87
N SER A 593 -44.02 -21.62 -24.98
CA SER A 593 -45.13 -21.68 -25.93
C SER A 593 -46.31 -20.79 -25.53
N GLY A 594 -46.63 -20.70 -24.24
CA GLY A 594 -47.76 -19.94 -23.71
C GLY A 594 -47.38 -18.57 -23.15
N THR A 595 -46.51 -18.54 -22.14
CA THR A 595 -46.30 -17.35 -21.28
C THR A 595 -45.31 -16.35 -21.88
N LEU A 596 -44.32 -16.80 -22.63
CA LEU A 596 -43.37 -15.90 -23.31
C LEU A 596 -44.01 -15.12 -24.50
N ALA A 597 -45.30 -15.37 -24.79
CA ALA A 597 -46.03 -14.89 -25.96
C ALA A 597 -46.75 -13.54 -25.78
N GLU A 598 -46.90 -13.03 -24.57
CA GLU A 598 -47.64 -11.78 -24.35
C GLU A 598 -46.72 -10.56 -24.46
N THR A 599 -46.54 -10.10 -25.69
CA THR A 599 -46.09 -8.74 -25.98
C THR A 599 -47.15 -7.76 -25.51
N SER A 600 -46.87 -6.96 -24.48
CA SER A 600 -47.62 -5.73 -24.29
C SER A 600 -47.38 -4.80 -25.50
N GLU A 601 -48.34 -3.92 -25.83
CA GLU A 601 -48.26 -2.94 -26.94
C GLU A 601 -47.02 -2.03 -26.93
N TYR A 602 -46.15 -2.15 -25.92
CA TYR A 602 -44.90 -1.41 -25.75
C TYR A 602 -43.62 -2.27 -25.90
N GLY A 603 -43.70 -3.48 -26.46
CA GLY A 603 -42.50 -4.29 -26.77
C GLY A 603 -41.78 -4.85 -25.55
N THR A 604 -42.47 -4.95 -24.41
CA THR A 604 -41.96 -5.59 -23.19
C THR A 604 -42.71 -6.89 -22.92
N VAL A 605 -41.94 -7.94 -22.64
CA VAL A 605 -42.44 -9.22 -22.12
C VAL A 605 -42.86 -8.96 -20.67
N VAL A 606 -44.15 -9.11 -20.38
CA VAL A 606 -44.66 -9.03 -19.01
C VAL A 606 -44.86 -10.46 -18.51
N PRO A 607 -44.17 -10.89 -17.43
CA PRO A 607 -44.53 -12.14 -16.77
C PRO A 607 -45.89 -11.95 -16.10
N HIS A 608 -46.89 -12.73 -16.49
CA HIS A 608 -48.10 -12.88 -15.69
C HIS A 608 -47.76 -13.76 -14.47
N PHE A 609 -47.78 -13.15 -13.28
CA PHE A 609 -47.89 -13.83 -11.98
C PHE A 609 -49.27 -13.57 -11.39
#